data_AF-A0A2E9LHF6-F1
#
_entry.id   AF-A0A2E9LHF6-F1
#
_cell.length_a   1.000
_cell.length_b   1.000
_cell.length_c   1.000
_cell.angle_alpha   90.00
_cell.angle_beta   90.00
_cell.angle_gamma   90.00
#
_symmetry.space_group_name_H-M   'P 1'
#
loop_
_entity.id
_entity.type
_entity.pdbx_description
1 polymer ?
#
loop_
_entity_poly.entity_id
_entity_poly.type
_entity_poly.pdbx_seq_one_letter_code
_entity_poly.pdbx_strand_id
1 'polypeptide(L)'
;MKIKIISKYEETKAMLRDKVRKGIISVFEKEKGDFQCYFCESPIKGRIRILIDEELEGKCKSYSKYPVGEGCYNQAKLYMYFSGIPFSLN
;
A
#
# COMPACT_ATOMS: atom_id res chain seq x y z
N MET A 1 32.02 -0.68 -2.23
CA MET A 1 30.82 0.14 -2.45
C MET A 1 29.69 -0.80 -2.88
N LYS A 2 28.75 -1.13 -1.98
CA LYS A 2 27.65 -2.07 -2.29
C LYS A 2 26.49 -1.28 -2.91
N ILE A 3 26.35 -1.35 -4.23
CA ILE A 3 25.19 -0.81 -4.93
C ILE A 3 24.01 -1.70 -4.55
N LYS A 4 23.15 -1.23 -3.64
CA LYS A 4 21.86 -1.87 -3.38
C LYS A 4 20.96 -1.55 -4.55
N ILE A 5 20.82 -2.48 -5.48
CA ILE A 5 19.75 -2.43 -6.49
C ILE A 5 18.46 -2.73 -5.73
N ILE A 6 17.85 -1.70 -5.16
CA ILE A 6 16.49 -1.81 -4.63
C ILE A 6 15.60 -1.82 -5.87
N SER A 7 14.68 -2.78 -5.94
CA SER A 7 13.76 -2.84 -7.07
C SER A 7 12.83 -1.63 -7.00
N LYS A 8 12.55 -1.02 -8.16
CA LYS A 8 11.57 0.07 -8.29
C LYS A 8 10.21 -0.27 -7.64
N TYR A 9 9.87 -1.56 -7.61
CA TYR A 9 8.71 -2.11 -6.93
C TYR A 9 8.73 -1.88 -5.41
N GLU A 10 9.83 -2.21 -4.74
CA GLU A 10 9.96 -2.02 -3.29
C GLU A 10 9.99 -0.54 -2.90
N GLU A 11 10.58 0.33 -3.74
CA GLU A 11 10.53 1.79 -3.55
C GLU A 11 9.10 2.32 -3.64
N THR A 12 8.35 1.89 -4.67
CA THR A 12 6.95 2.30 -4.87
C THR A 12 6.08 1.83 -3.71
N LYS A 13 6.29 0.60 -3.25
CA LYS A 13 5.58 0.02 -2.10
C LYS A 13 5.87 0.76 -0.80
N ALA A 14 7.12 1.13 -0.55
CA ALA A 14 7.50 1.94 0.61
C ALA A 14 6.87 3.34 0.54
N MET A 15 6.92 3.99 -0.62
CA MET A 15 6.28 5.29 -0.86
C MET A 15 4.76 5.23 -0.62
N LEU A 16 4.08 4.24 -1.20
CA LEU A 16 2.62 4.07 -1.03
C LEU A 16 2.26 3.84 0.44
N ARG A 17 3.04 3.05 1.18
CA ARG A 17 2.83 2.86 2.62
C ARG A 17 2.96 4.18 3.39
N ASP A 18 3.96 5.00 3.06
CA ASP A 18 4.15 6.31 3.68
C ASP A 18 2.98 7.27 3.36
N LYS A 19 2.51 7.29 2.11
CA LYS A 19 1.34 8.09 1.70
C LYS A 19 0.05 7.62 2.38
N VAL A 20 -0.18 6.30 2.50
CA VAL A 20 -1.29 5.71 3.27
C VAL A 20 -1.21 6.14 4.74
N ARG A 21 -0.01 6.06 5.33
CA ARG A 21 0.23 6.45 6.72
C ARG A 21 -0.05 7.93 6.96
N LYS A 22 0.38 8.81 6.06
CA LYS A 22 0.13 10.26 6.12
C LYS A 22 -1.31 10.63 5.79
N GLY A 23 -2.12 9.70 5.27
CA GLY A 23 -3.50 9.96 4.86
C GLY A 23 -3.61 10.90 3.65
N ILE A 24 -2.54 11.04 2.86
CA ILE A 24 -2.46 11.95 1.69
C ILE A 24 -2.75 11.23 0.36
N ILE A 25 -3.05 9.93 0.41
CA ILE A 25 -3.40 9.14 -0.76
C ILE A 25 -4.90 8.98 -0.86
N SER A 26 -5.43 9.07 -2.08
CA SER A 26 -6.83 8.81 -2.37
C SER A 26 -7.10 7.31 -2.29
N VAL A 27 -8.19 6.92 -1.63
CA VAL A 27 -8.55 5.51 -1.42
C VAL A 27 -9.98 5.29 -1.87
N PHE A 28 -10.20 4.26 -2.69
CA PHE A 28 -11.52 3.83 -3.12
C PHE A 28 -11.81 2.42 -2.61
N GLU A 29 -12.97 2.21 -1.99
CA GLU A 29 -13.37 0.90 -1.46
C GLU A 29 -14.22 0.12 -2.46
N LYS A 30 -13.93 -1.17 -2.62
CA LYS A 30 -14.66 -2.08 -3.50
C LYS A 30 -14.91 -3.40 -2.77
N GLU A 31 -16.14 -3.89 -2.84
CA GLU A 31 -16.56 -5.07 -2.07
C GLU A 31 -16.15 -6.41 -2.70
N LYS A 32 -15.89 -6.46 -4.02
CA LYS A 32 -15.55 -7.69 -4.75
C LYS A 32 -14.61 -7.44 -5.93
N GLY A 33 -13.73 -8.40 -6.19
CA GLY A 33 -12.95 -8.54 -7.42
C GLY A 33 -11.76 -9.48 -7.28
N ASP A 34 -11.33 -10.07 -8.39
CA ASP A 34 -10.12 -10.89 -8.48
C ASP A 34 -8.88 -10.00 -8.59
N PHE A 35 -8.46 -9.44 -7.46
CA PHE A 35 -7.26 -8.63 -7.38
C PHE A 35 -6.21 -9.28 -6.50
N GLN A 36 -4.95 -9.12 -6.90
CA GLN A 36 -3.79 -9.43 -6.07
C GLN A 36 -3.41 -8.19 -5.25
N CYS A 37 -3.16 -8.37 -3.95
CA CYS A 37 -2.75 -7.29 -3.08
C CYS A 37 -1.36 -6.79 -3.46
N TYR A 38 -1.23 -5.50 -3.74
CA TYR A 38 0.05 -4.89 -4.10
C TYR A 38 1.08 -4.93 -2.96
N PHE A 39 0.66 -5.08 -1.70
CA PHE A 39 1.59 -5.09 -0.56
C PHE A 39 2.11 -6.47 -0.16
N CYS A 40 1.35 -7.53 -0.41
CA CYS A 40 1.72 -8.89 0.02
C CYS A 40 1.65 -9.92 -1.11
N GLU A 41 1.36 -9.47 -2.33
CA GLU A 41 1.30 -10.30 -3.55
C GLU A 41 0.35 -11.50 -3.42
N SER A 42 -0.54 -11.47 -2.43
CA SER A 42 -1.51 -12.52 -2.18
C SER A 42 -2.87 -12.12 -2.75
N PRO A 43 -3.68 -13.10 -3.23
CA PRO A 43 -5.02 -12.81 -3.71
C PRO A 43 -5.87 -12.20 -2.59
N ILE A 44 -6.62 -11.14 -2.90
CA ILE A 44 -7.48 -10.47 -1.94
C ILE A 44 -8.79 -11.26 -1.84
N LYS A 45 -9.04 -11.83 -0.67
CA LYS A 45 -10.31 -12.47 -0.33
C LYS A 45 -11.11 -11.51 0.55
N GLY A 46 -12.03 -10.74 -0.04
CA GLY A 46 -12.92 -9.82 0.68
C GLY A 46 -12.81 -8.36 0.22
N ARG A 47 -12.89 -7.43 1.17
CA ARG A 47 -12.90 -5.98 0.90
C ARG A 47 -11.56 -5.51 0.32
N ILE A 48 -11.66 -4.74 -0.77
CA ILE A 48 -10.53 -4.22 -1.53
C ILE A 48 -10.49 -2.71 -1.35
N ARG A 49 -9.29 -2.17 -1.12
CA ARG A 49 -9.00 -0.74 -1.14
C ARG A 49 -8.06 -0.44 -2.29
N ILE A 50 -8.52 0.35 -3.25
CA ILE A 50 -7.71 0.83 -4.37
C ILE A 50 -7.05 2.13 -3.94
N LEU A 51 -5.73 2.09 -3.78
CA LEU A 51 -4.92 3.29 -3.60
C LEU A 51 -4.77 3.98 -4.94
N ILE A 52 -5.04 5.27 -4.99
CA ILE A 52 -4.90 6.10 -6.18
C ILE A 52 -3.78 7.10 -5.90
N ASP A 53 -2.65 6.89 -6.58
CA ASP A 53 -1.53 7.81 -6.53
C ASP A 53 -1.62 8.77 -7.72
N GLU A 54 -1.75 10.06 -7.42
CA GLU A 54 -1.70 11.13 -8.42
C GLU A 54 -0.24 11.61 -8.52
N GLU A 55 0.38 11.37 -9.67
CA GLU A 55 1.69 11.94 -10.00
C GLU A 55 1.51 13.04 -11.04
N LEU A 56 2.10 14.20 -10.76
CA LEU A 56 2.16 15.32 -11.69
C LEU A 56 3.46 15.23 -12.48
N GLU A 57 3.37 14.78 -13.73
CA GLU A 57 4.47 14.85 -14.70
C GLU A 57 4.25 16.05 -15.62
N GLY A 58 4.84 17.19 -15.24
CA GLY A 58 4.70 18.46 -15.97
C GLY A 58 3.28 19.02 -15.89
N LYS A 59 2.56 19.07 -17.02
CA LYS A 59 1.15 19.51 -17.10
C LYS A 59 0.15 18.35 -17.09
N CYS A 60 0.63 17.11 -17.10
CA CYS A 60 -0.22 15.92 -17.15
C CYS A 60 -0.35 15.32 -15.76
N LYS A 61 -1.59 14.96 -15.39
CA LYS A 61 -1.88 14.15 -14.20
C LYS A 61 -1.91 12.69 -14.60
N SER A 62 -1.01 11.89 -14.03
CA SER A 62 -1.03 10.45 -14.15
C SER A 62 -1.63 9.85 -12.88
N TYR A 63 -2.53 8.88 -13.04
CA TYR A 63 -3.21 8.22 -11.93
C TYR A 63 -2.86 6.74 -11.91
N SER A 64 -2.08 6.34 -10.92
CA SER A 64 -1.70 4.94 -10.70
C SER A 64 -2.65 4.31 -9.67
N LYS A 65 -3.18 3.12 -9.99
CA LYS A 65 -4.15 2.41 -9.14
C LYS A 65 -3.53 1.14 -8.58
N TYR A 66 -3.51 1.01 -7.25
CA TYR A 66 -2.91 -0.12 -6.55
C TYR A 66 -3.94 -0.82 -5.66
N PRO A 67 -4.40 -2.03 -6.02
CA PRO A 67 -5.32 -2.78 -5.18
C PRO A 67 -4.62 -3.32 -3.93
N VAL A 68 -5.22 -3.08 -2.77
CA VAL A 68 -4.71 -3.54 -1.48
C VAL A 68 -5.85 -4.15 -0.68
N GLY A 69 -5.62 -5.30 -0.06
CA GLY A 69 -6.63 -5.89 0.84
C GLY A 69 -6.81 -5.05 2.09
N GLU A 70 -8.03 -5.02 2.65
CA GLU A 70 -8.35 -4.27 3.87
C GLU A 70 -7.35 -4.50 5.01
N GLY A 71 -6.95 -5.74 5.26
CA GLY A 71 -5.96 -6.08 6.28
C GLY A 71 -4.57 -5.46 6.03
N CYS A 72 -4.07 -5.51 4.79
CA CYS A 72 -2.78 -4.91 4.43
C CYS A 72 -2.81 -3.39 4.47
N TYR A 73 -3.92 -2.79 4.06
CA TYR A 73 -4.13 -1.34 4.18
C TYR A 73 -4.15 -0.93 5.66
N ASN A 74 -4.91 -1.63 6.48
CA ASN A 74 -5.01 -1.33 7.91
C ASN A 74 -3.65 -1.47 8.59
N GLN A 75 -2.87 -2.50 8.26
CA GLN A 75 -1.48 -2.62 8.72
C GLN A 75 -0.64 -1.42 8.30
N ALA A 76 -0.66 -1.04 7.02
CA ALA A 76 0.09 0.12 6.53
C ALA A 76 -0.30 1.43 7.23
N LYS A 77 -1.59 1.59 7.56
CA LYS A 77 -2.12 2.73 8.33
C LYS A 77 -1.74 2.67 9.82
N LEU A 78 -1.70 1.47 10.41
CA LEU A 78 -1.48 1.22 11.84
C LEU A 78 -0.01 1.13 12.26
N TYR A 79 0.96 1.12 11.34
CA TYR A 79 2.41 1.21 11.66
C TYR A 79 2.84 2.55 12.32
N MET A 80 1.93 3.20 13.04
CA MET A 80 2.19 4.19 14.08
C MET A 80 2.42 3.57 15.48
N TYR A 81 2.19 2.27 15.71
CA TYR A 81 2.12 1.74 17.09
C TYR A 81 2.94 0.50 17.47
N PHE A 82 3.73 -0.10 16.58
CA PHE A 82 4.48 -1.32 16.95
C PHE A 82 5.97 -1.22 16.63
N SER A 83 6.62 -0.27 17.30
CA SER A 83 7.97 -0.46 17.80
C SER A 83 7.86 -1.03 19.23
N GLY A 84 7.50 -2.32 19.39
CA GLY A 84 7.86 -2.99 20.65
C GLY A 84 6.93 -4.01 21.32
N ILE A 85 5.92 -4.62 20.70
CA ILE A 85 5.28 -5.80 21.35
C ILE A 85 5.00 -6.91 20.31
N PRO A 86 5.40 -8.17 20.52
CA PRO A 86 4.83 -9.28 19.78
C PRO A 86 3.43 -9.56 20.37
N PHE A 87 2.39 -9.50 19.54
CA PHE A 87 1.09 -10.07 19.92
C PHE A 87 1.25 -11.60 20.00
N SER A 88 1.70 -12.09 21.16
CA SER A 88 1.47 -13.47 21.56
C SER A 88 -0.02 -13.59 21.87
N LEU A 89 -0.76 -14.18 20.94
CA LEU A 89 -2.05 -14.80 21.24
C LEU A 89 -1.76 -16.03 22.11
N ASN A 90 -2.11 -15.94 23.39
CA ASN A 90 -2.39 -17.09 24.24
C ASN A 90 -3.72 -16.84 24.94
#